data_AF-A0A2G5B856-F1
#
_entry.id   AF-A0A2G5B856-F1
#
_cell.length_a   1.000
_cell.length_b   1.000
_cell.length_c   1.000
_cell.angle_alpha   90.00
_cell.angle_beta   90.00
_cell.angle_gamma   90.00
#
_symmetry.space_group_name_H-M   'P 1'
#
loop_
_entity.id
_entity.type
_entity.pdbx_description
1 polymer ?
#
loop_
_entity_poly.entity_id
_entity_poly.type
_entity_poly.pdbx_seq_one_letter_code
_entity_poly.pdbx_strand_id
1 'polypeptide(L)'
;FLELPSRRDYPDYYMIIRQPIAIKTIRRNVKAHKYASVAAFHHDWKLMFDNARTYNEEGSMVYNDACALQRVLEEKLGELTG
;
A
#
# COMPACT_ATOMS: atom_id res chain seq x y z
N PHE A 1 3.05 3.40 -6.23
CA PHE A 1 2.37 2.16 -5.78
C PHE A 1 2.93 0.86 -6.38
N LEU A 2 3.28 0.79 -7.68
CA LEU A 2 3.71 -0.47 -8.31
C LEU A 2 5.00 -1.05 -7.73
N GLU A 3 6.04 -0.22 -7.65
CA GLU A 3 7.34 -0.54 -7.08
C GLU A 3 7.72 0.49 -6.02
N LEU A 4 8.68 0.13 -5.16
CA LEU A 4 9.25 1.06 -4.20
C LEU A 4 10.19 2.06 -4.90
N PRO A 5 10.32 3.29 -4.40
CA PRO A 5 11.33 4.23 -4.87
C PRO A 5 12.74 3.63 -4.78
N SER A 6 13.65 4.09 -5.63
CA SER A 6 15.06 3.70 -5.53
C SER A 6 15.66 4.16 -4.19
N ARG A 7 16.28 3.27 -3.43
CA ARG A 7 16.99 3.62 -2.17
C ARG A 7 18.10 4.64 -2.37
N ARG A 8 18.74 4.62 -3.55
CA ARG A 8 19.82 5.55 -3.88
C ARG A 8 19.27 6.94 -4.15
N ASP A 9 18.15 7.01 -4.88
CA ASP A 9 17.61 8.28 -5.37
C ASP A 9 16.64 8.91 -4.35
N TYR A 10 16.05 8.11 -3.45
CA TYR A 10 15.13 8.51 -2.38
C TYR A 10 15.52 7.89 -1.03
N PRO A 11 16.69 8.23 -0.46
CA PRO A 11 17.14 7.66 0.80
C PRO A 11 16.24 8.06 1.99
N ASP A 12 15.71 9.27 1.97
CA ASP A 12 14.79 9.85 2.96
C ASP A 12 13.48 9.07 3.09
N TYR A 13 12.94 8.56 1.98
CA TYR A 13 11.77 7.68 1.99
C TYR A 13 11.98 6.51 2.95
N TYR A 14 13.17 5.91 2.94
CA TYR A 14 13.51 4.76 3.78
C TYR A 14 13.91 5.13 5.22
N MET A 15 14.13 6.42 5.49
CA MET A 15 14.31 6.93 6.86
C MET A 15 12.96 7.22 7.52
N ILE A 16 12.00 7.75 6.75
CA ILE A 16 10.67 8.12 7.22
C ILE A 16 9.76 6.88 7.31
N ILE A 17 9.76 6.06 6.25
CA ILE A 17 8.86 4.91 6.13
C ILE A 17 9.48 3.66 6.74
N ARG A 18 8.93 3.25 7.89
CA ARG A 18 9.42 2.10 8.68
C ARG A 18 9.23 0.76 7.99
N GLN A 19 8.13 0.58 7.26
CA GLN A 19 7.80 -0.68 6.59
C GLN A 19 7.45 -0.43 5.11
N PRO A 20 8.46 -0.26 4.24
CA PRO A 20 8.24 -0.05 2.81
C PRO A 20 7.54 -1.24 2.15
N ILE A 21 6.41 -0.98 1.49
CA ILE A 21 5.67 -1.97 0.72
C ILE A 21 5.15 -1.35 -0.59
N ALA A 22 4.94 -2.20 -1.60
CA ALA A 22 4.42 -1.83 -2.91
C ALA A 22 3.58 -2.99 -3.48
N ILE A 23 2.79 -2.74 -4.52
CA ILE A 23 1.94 -3.74 -5.18
C ILE A 23 2.75 -4.96 -5.63
N LYS A 24 3.99 -4.78 -6.10
CA LYS A 24 4.89 -5.89 -6.45
C LYS A 24 5.11 -6.86 -5.28
N THR A 25 5.28 -6.35 -4.06
CA THR A 25 5.42 -7.16 -2.85
C THR A 25 4.12 -7.87 -2.51
N ILE A 26 2.99 -7.15 -2.54
CA ILE A 26 1.67 -7.72 -2.24
C ILE A 26 1.33 -8.86 -3.22
N ARG A 27 1.52 -8.63 -4.52
CA ARG A 27 1.32 -9.66 -5.57
C ARG A 27 2.21 -10.89 -5.36
N ARG A 28 3.47 -10.68 -4.96
CA ARG A 28 4.38 -11.78 -4.62
C ARG A 28 3.87 -12.57 -3.41
N ASN A 29 3.41 -11.88 -2.36
CA ASN A 29 2.87 -12.50 -1.15
C ASN A 29 1.60 -13.31 -1.44
N VAL A 30 0.70 -12.81 -2.31
CA VAL A 30 -0.47 -13.58 -2.80
C VAL A 30 -0.03 -14.87 -3.50
N LYS A 31 0.87 -14.77 -4.49
CA LYS A 31 1.35 -15.94 -5.25
C LYS A 31 2.08 -16.97 -4.37
N ALA A 32 2.71 -16.52 -3.30
CA ALA A 32 3.42 -17.38 -2.36
C ALA A 32 2.52 -17.88 -1.20
N HIS A 33 1.20 -17.66 -1.27
CA HIS A 33 0.23 -18.03 -0.23
C HIS A 33 0.63 -17.54 1.18
N LYS A 34 1.21 -16.33 1.28
CA LYS A 34 1.72 -15.76 2.53
C LYS A 34 0.63 -15.20 3.44
N TYR A 35 -0.55 -14.91 2.90
CA TYR A 35 -1.66 -14.34 3.67
C TYR A 35 -2.52 -15.47 4.24
N ALA A 36 -2.54 -15.58 5.57
CA ALA A 36 -3.38 -16.54 6.28
C ALA A 36 -4.87 -16.12 6.33
N SER A 37 -5.18 -14.87 6.00
CA SER A 37 -6.55 -14.34 5.99
C SER A 37 -6.68 -13.14 5.05
N VAL A 38 -7.92 -12.83 4.66
CA VAL A 38 -8.24 -11.60 3.92
C VAL A 38 -7.83 -10.36 4.71
N ALA A 39 -7.94 -10.38 6.04
CA ALA A 39 -7.49 -9.29 6.90
C ALA A 39 -5.98 -9.04 6.81
N ALA A 40 -5.16 -10.10 6.73
CA ALA A 40 -3.72 -9.96 6.53
C ALA A 40 -3.36 -9.37 5.16
N PHE A 41 -4.12 -9.74 4.11
CA PHE A 41 -3.98 -9.14 2.78
C PHE A 41 -4.37 -7.66 2.79
N HIS A 42 -5.52 -7.32 3.39
CA HIS A 42 -6.00 -5.95 3.54
C HIS A 42 -5.02 -5.07 4.31
N HIS A 43 -4.41 -5.59 5.37
CA HIS A 43 -3.42 -4.88 6.17
C HIS A 43 -2.24 -4.37 5.31
N ASP A 44 -1.70 -5.19 4.42
CA ASP A 44 -0.57 -4.81 3.56
C ASP A 44 -0.96 -3.71 2.56
N TRP A 45 -2.20 -3.72 2.05
CA TRP A 45 -2.71 -2.63 1.22
C TRP A 45 -2.88 -1.35 2.00
N LYS A 46 -3.50 -1.43 3.19
CA LYS A 46 -3.67 -0.27 4.07
C LYS A 46 -2.30 0.34 4.42
N LEU A 47 -1.32 -0.50 4.75
CA LEU A 47 0.06 -0.07 5.02
C LEU A 47 0.66 0.67 3.82
N MET A 48 0.47 0.17 2.59
CA MET A 48 0.94 0.86 1.39
C MET A 48 0.33 2.26 1.23
N PHE A 49 -0.98 2.40 1.48
CA PHE A 49 -1.66 3.70 1.40
C PHE A 49 -1.25 4.63 2.54
N ASP A 50 -1.08 4.11 3.76
CA ASP A 50 -0.60 4.87 4.92
C ASP A 50 0.82 5.40 4.66
N ASN A 51 1.70 4.58 4.10
CA ASN A 51 3.05 5.01 3.72
C ASN A 51 3.02 6.12 2.67
N ALA A 52 2.15 5.99 1.66
CA ALA A 52 1.98 7.03 0.64
C ALA A 52 1.50 8.35 1.26
N ARG A 53 0.52 8.31 2.17
CA ARG A 53 0.03 9.51 2.89
C ARG A 53 1.01 10.08 3.90
N THR A 54 1.89 9.25 4.46
CA THR A 54 2.93 9.70 5.40
C THR A 54 4.05 10.43 4.69
N TYR A 55 4.46 9.94 3.52
CA TYR A 55 5.59 10.51 2.79
C TYR A 55 5.20 11.70 1.90
N ASN A 56 3.99 11.68 1.33
CA ASN A 56 3.56 12.70 0.38
C ASN A 56 2.65 13.71 1.07
N GLU A 57 2.77 14.99 0.68
CA GLU A 57 1.96 16.08 1.22
C GLU A 57 0.46 15.86 0.96
N GLU A 58 -0.38 16.27 1.92
CA GLU A 58 -1.83 16.26 1.76
C GLU A 58 -2.23 17.14 0.57
N GLY A 59 -3.17 16.64 -0.26
CA GLY A 59 -3.58 17.29 -1.50
C GLY A 59 -2.68 17.01 -2.71
N SER A 60 -1.49 16.43 -2.52
CA SER A 60 -0.69 15.93 -3.64
C SER A 60 -1.41 14.81 -4.40
N MET A 61 -1.03 14.61 -5.67
CA MET A 61 -1.62 13.55 -6.52
C MET A 61 -1.49 12.16 -5.86
N VAL A 62 -0.30 11.82 -5.34
CA VAL A 62 -0.05 10.51 -4.72
C VAL A 62 -0.87 10.31 -3.44
N TYR A 63 -1.03 11.38 -2.64
CA TYR A 63 -1.88 11.33 -1.45
C TYR A 63 -3.34 11.08 -1.82
N ASN A 64 -3.86 11.84 -2.78
CA ASN A 64 -5.25 11.71 -3.23
C ASN A 64 -5.52 10.35 -3.86
N ASP A 65 -4.59 9.83 -4.66
CA ASP A 65 -4.67 8.49 -5.23
C ASP A 65 -4.68 7.41 -4.15
N ALA A 66 -3.88 7.55 -3.08
CA ALA A 66 -3.91 6.60 -1.95
C ALA A 66 -5.28 6.56 -1.27
N CYS A 67 -5.92 7.73 -1.08
CA CYS A 67 -7.27 7.82 -0.54
C CYS A 67 -8.32 7.20 -1.48
N ALA A 68 -8.26 7.49 -2.78
CA ALA A 68 -9.20 6.94 -3.77
C ALA A 68 -9.06 5.40 -3.88
N LEU A 69 -7.83 4.90 -4.00
CA LEU A 69 -7.56 3.47 -4.11
C LEU A 69 -7.96 2.71 -2.84
N GLN A 70 -7.78 3.31 -1.65
CA GLN A 70 -8.27 2.69 -0.42
C GLN A 70 -9.80 2.54 -0.43
N ARG A 71 -10.56 3.56 -0.86
CA ARG A 71 -12.02 3.46 -0.96
C ARG A 71 -12.45 2.33 -1.90
N VAL A 72 -11.82 2.24 -3.08
CA VAL A 72 -12.08 1.15 -4.03
C VAL A 72 -11.78 -0.23 -3.41
N LEU A 73 -10.71 -0.35 -2.62
CA LEU A 73 -10.40 -1.60 -1.93
C LEU A 73 -11.48 -1.98 -0.91
N GLU A 74 -11.92 -1.03 -0.08
CA GLU A 74 -12.96 -1.30 0.93
C GLU A 74 -14.29 -1.69 0.27
N GLU A 75 -14.69 -1.01 -0.81
CA GLU A 75 -15.88 -1.34 -1.60
C GLU A 75 -15.80 -2.78 -2.14
N LYS A 76 -14.67 -3.14 -2.76
CA LYS A 76 -14.48 -4.48 -3.34
C LYS A 76 -14.41 -5.58 -2.29
N LEU A 77 -13.83 -5.32 -1.12
CA LEU A 77 -13.85 -6.28 -0.02
C LEU A 77 -15.27 -6.45 0.55
N GLY A 78 -16.02 -5.36 0.67
CA GLY A 78 -17.43 -5.39 1.08
C GLY A 78 -18.28 -6.28 0.18
N GLU A 79 -18.13 -6.16 -1.15
CA GLU A 79 -18.81 -7.00 -2.15
C GLU A 79 -18.50 -8.50 -2.02
N LEU A 80 -17.36 -8.88 -1.45
CA LEU A 80 -16.93 -10.28 -1.29
C LEU A 80 -17.33 -10.89 0.06
N THR A 81 -17.67 -10.04 1.04
CA THR A 81 -18.02 -10.46 2.41
C THR A 81 -19.50 -10.31 2.74
N GLY A 82 -20.28 -9.69 1.84
CA GLY A 82 -21.75 -9.64 1.89
C GLY A 82 -22.38 -10.81 1.15
#